data_AF-A0A1A8S3L5-F1
#
_entry.id   AF-A0A1A8S3L5-F1
#
_cell.length_a   1.000
_cell.length_b   1.000
_cell.length_c   1.000
_cell.angle_alpha   90.00
_cell.angle_beta   90.00
_cell.angle_gamma   90.00
#
_symmetry.space_group_name_H-M   'P 1'
#
loop_
_entity.id
_entity.type
_entity.pdbx_description
1 polymer ?
#
loop_
_entity_poly.entity_id
_entity_poly.type
_entity_poly.pdbx_seq_one_letter_code
_entity_poly.pdbx_strand_id
1 'polypeptide(L)'
;CSVCKRCIKKMDHHCPWVNNCVGENNQKYFVLFTMYIALISFHALILVAFHFFFCFEEDWSKCSGFSPPATVILLILLSFEGLLFLIFTAVMFGTQVHSICTDETGIEQLKKEERRWAKRSKWMNMKVVFGHPFSVAWLSPFATPDHGKADVYQYIV
;
A
#
# COMPACT_ATOMS: atom_id res chain seq x y z
N CYS A 1 -3.16 -12.07 17.90
CA CYS A 1 -2.46 -10.79 18.14
C CYS A 1 -2.59 -10.40 19.61
N SER A 2 -1.47 -10.16 20.32
CA SER A 2 -1.47 -9.76 21.73
C SER A 2 -1.97 -8.34 21.98
N VAL A 3 -1.86 -7.44 21.00
CA VAL A 3 -2.37 -6.07 21.05
C VAL A 3 -3.89 -6.06 20.87
N CYS A 4 -4.40 -6.68 19.80
CA CYS A 4 -5.84 -6.72 19.51
C CYS A 4 -6.64 -7.74 20.35
N LYS A 5 -5.98 -8.54 21.20
CA LYS A 5 -6.60 -9.56 22.09
C LYS A 5 -7.55 -10.55 21.38
N ARG A 6 -7.27 -10.87 20.12
CA ARG A 6 -8.03 -11.84 19.32
C ARG A 6 -7.16 -12.56 18.30
N CYS A 7 -7.64 -13.70 17.82
CA CYS A 7 -7.06 -14.41 16.68
C CYS A 7 -7.41 -13.69 15.37
N ILE A 8 -6.43 -13.58 14.48
CA ILE A 8 -6.57 -12.92 13.17
C ILE A 8 -6.24 -13.98 12.11
N LYS A 9 -7.15 -14.21 11.16
CA LYS A 9 -6.95 -15.19 10.08
C LYS A 9 -5.86 -14.72 9.12
N LYS A 10 -4.93 -15.63 8.76
CA LYS A 10 -3.66 -15.34 8.06
C LYS A 10 -3.05 -14.01 8.51
N MET A 11 -2.76 -13.91 9.81
CA MET A 11 -2.18 -12.69 10.38
C MET A 11 -0.84 -12.39 9.74
N ASP A 12 -0.68 -11.19 9.21
CA ASP A 12 0.60 -10.71 8.71
C ASP A 12 1.33 -9.92 9.81
N HIS A 13 0.78 -8.78 10.23
CA HIS A 13 1.32 -7.99 11.33
C HIS A 13 0.24 -7.15 12.04
N HIS A 14 0.60 -6.57 13.19
CA HIS A 14 -0.16 -5.47 13.76
C HIS A 14 0.47 -4.16 13.29
N CYS A 15 -0.31 -3.31 12.64
CA CYS A 15 0.15 -2.04 12.09
C CYS A 15 -0.34 -0.89 12.99
N PRO A 16 0.56 -0.21 13.73
CA PRO A 16 0.19 0.91 14.59
C PRO A 16 -0.45 2.07 13.81
N TRP A 17 -0.02 2.28 12.56
CA TRP A 17 -0.46 3.40 11.70
C TRP A 17 -1.94 3.34 11.31
N VAL A 18 -2.49 2.13 11.18
CA VAL A 18 -3.93 1.91 10.94
C VAL A 18 -4.65 1.43 12.20
N ASN A 19 -3.94 1.40 13.34
CA ASN A 19 -4.41 0.92 14.63
C ASN A 19 -5.18 -0.42 14.54
N ASN A 20 -4.68 -1.35 13.71
CA ASN A 20 -5.36 -2.62 13.44
C ASN A 20 -4.37 -3.68 12.96
N CYS A 21 -4.79 -4.95 13.01
CA CYS A 21 -4.06 -6.03 12.37
C CYS A 21 -4.30 -6.05 10.86
N VAL A 22 -3.25 -6.35 10.10
CA VAL A 22 -3.31 -6.72 8.69
C VAL A 22 -3.32 -8.24 8.61
N GLY A 23 -4.27 -8.78 7.85
CA GLY A 23 -4.42 -10.20 7.59
C GLY A 23 -5.36 -10.44 6.41
N GLU A 24 -5.88 -11.65 6.26
CA GLU A 24 -6.63 -12.07 5.07
C GLU A 24 -7.77 -11.09 4.68
N ASN A 25 -8.62 -10.74 5.66
CA ASN A 25 -9.84 -9.98 5.41
C ASN A 25 -9.63 -8.49 5.08
N ASN A 26 -8.42 -7.97 5.25
CA ASN A 26 -8.11 -6.57 4.93
C ASN A 26 -6.83 -6.38 4.12
N GLN A 27 -6.26 -7.47 3.60
CA GLN A 27 -5.03 -7.44 2.82
C GLN A 27 -5.17 -6.56 1.57
N LYS A 28 -6.30 -6.67 0.84
CA LYS A 28 -6.62 -5.78 -0.30
C LYS A 28 -6.57 -4.31 0.09
N TYR A 29 -7.28 -3.93 1.16
CA TYR A 29 -7.38 -2.55 1.59
C TYR A 29 -6.02 -1.98 2.01
N PHE A 30 -5.21 -2.80 2.69
CA PHE A 30 -3.87 -2.38 3.10
C PHE A 30 -2.92 -2.19 1.91
N VAL A 31 -2.96 -3.06 0.90
CA VAL A 31 -2.18 -2.89 -0.34
C VAL A 31 -2.59 -1.64 -1.10
N LEU A 32 -3.90 -1.38 -1.22
CA LEU A 32 -4.40 -0.17 -1.88
C LEU A 32 -4.02 1.09 -1.09
N PHE A 33 -4.10 1.05 0.23
CA PHE A 33 -3.68 2.14 1.10
C PHE A 33 -2.21 2.50 0.87
N THR A 34 -1.28 1.54 0.93
CA THR A 34 0.15 1.82 0.72
C THR A 34 0.45 2.27 -0.70
N MET A 35 -0.22 1.70 -1.71
CA MET A 35 -0.11 2.15 -3.10
C MET A 35 -0.56 3.62 -3.26
N TYR A 36 -1.71 3.99 -2.71
CA TYR A 36 -2.24 5.34 -2.85
C TYR A 36 -1.41 6.39 -2.10
N ILE A 37 -0.87 6.05 -0.93
CA ILE A 37 0.08 6.94 -0.24
C ILE A 37 1.36 7.12 -1.07
N ALA A 38 1.91 6.05 -1.64
CA ALA A 38 3.08 6.17 -2.51
C ALA A 38 2.79 7.08 -3.73
N LEU A 39 1.64 6.90 -4.38
CA LEU A 39 1.24 7.70 -5.53
C LEU A 39 1.04 9.19 -5.19
N ILE A 40 0.36 9.51 -4.07
CA ILE A 40 0.16 10.92 -3.67
C ILE A 40 1.46 11.57 -3.22
N SER A 41 2.35 10.84 -2.54
CA SER A 41 3.69 11.33 -2.18
C SER A 41 4.53 11.61 -3.42
N PHE A 42 4.50 10.72 -4.42
CA PHE A 42 5.18 10.94 -5.70
C PHE A 42 4.60 12.15 -6.45
N HIS A 43 3.27 12.27 -6.49
CA HIS A 43 2.60 13.42 -7.08
C HIS A 43 2.98 14.75 -6.39
N ALA A 44 3.06 14.77 -5.05
CA ALA A 44 3.50 15.95 -4.31
C ALA A 44 4.94 16.36 -4.68
N LEU A 45 5.86 15.41 -4.82
CA LEU A 45 7.24 15.68 -5.25
C LEU A 45 7.31 16.24 -6.67
N ILE A 46 6.48 15.73 -7.58
CA ILE A 46 6.33 16.28 -8.93
C ILE A 46 5.87 17.74 -8.84
N LEU A 47 4.83 18.04 -8.06
CA LEU A 47 4.33 19.42 -7.90
C LEU A 47 5.38 20.36 -7.29
N VAL A 48 6.18 19.88 -6.33
CA VAL A 48 7.29 20.67 -5.78
C VAL A 48 8.35 20.95 -6.85
N ALA A 49 8.72 19.96 -7.65
CA ALA A 49 9.65 20.15 -8.75
C ALA A 49 9.12 21.17 -9.77
N PHE A 50 7.85 21.05 -10.17
CA PHE A 50 7.18 22.02 -11.04
C PHE A 50 7.19 23.43 -10.42
N HIS A 51 6.81 23.57 -9.15
CA HIS A 51 6.86 24.86 -8.48
C HIS A 51 8.29 25.42 -8.48
N PHE A 52 9.30 24.61 -8.21
CA PHE A 52 10.69 25.06 -8.23
C PHE A 52 11.14 25.52 -9.62
N PHE A 53 10.88 24.76 -10.68
CA PHE A 53 11.33 25.12 -12.03
C PHE A 53 10.59 26.32 -12.61
N PHE A 54 9.27 26.42 -12.41
CA PHE A 54 8.46 27.46 -13.05
C PHE A 54 8.43 28.78 -12.26
N CYS A 55 8.63 28.74 -10.94
CA CYS A 55 8.55 29.93 -10.09
C CYS A 55 9.90 30.47 -9.65
N PHE A 56 11.01 29.82 -10.03
CA PHE A 56 12.35 30.35 -9.78
C PHE A 56 12.71 31.50 -10.72
N GLU A 57 12.23 31.48 -11.97
CA GLU A 57 12.53 32.50 -12.98
C GLU A 57 11.48 33.64 -13.06
N GLU A 58 10.24 33.38 -12.64
CA GLU A 58 9.15 34.36 -12.62
C GLU A 58 9.07 35.15 -11.30
N ASP A 59 8.37 36.28 -11.29
CA ASP A 59 8.08 37.04 -10.07
C ASP A 59 7.41 36.14 -9.01
N TRP A 60 8.15 35.80 -7.94
CA TRP A 60 7.73 34.88 -6.87
C TRP A 60 6.36 35.23 -6.26
N SER A 61 6.00 36.52 -6.26
CA SER A 61 4.70 37.02 -5.78
C SER A 61 3.50 36.52 -6.59
N LYS A 62 3.69 36.02 -7.82
CA LYS A 62 2.65 35.39 -8.63
C LYS A 62 2.44 33.91 -8.27
N CYS A 63 3.44 33.27 -7.67
CA CYS A 63 3.44 31.83 -7.40
C CYS A 63 3.04 31.47 -5.97
N SER A 64 3.27 32.36 -5.00
CA SER A 64 2.96 32.08 -3.60
C SER A 64 2.38 33.31 -2.90
N GLY A 65 1.38 33.09 -2.05
CA GLY A 65 0.87 34.10 -1.12
C GLY A 65 1.76 34.31 0.12
N PHE A 66 2.81 33.50 0.29
CA PHE A 66 3.78 33.62 1.38
C PHE A 66 5.04 34.36 0.94
N SER A 67 5.83 34.82 1.91
CA SER A 67 7.15 35.38 1.63
C SER A 67 8.09 34.31 1.04
N PRO A 68 9.05 34.69 0.18
CA PRO A 68 9.97 33.72 -0.44
C PRO A 68 10.67 32.78 0.55
N PRO A 69 11.20 33.25 1.69
CA PRO A 69 11.81 32.35 2.67
C PRO A 69 10.82 31.33 3.25
N ALA A 70 9.58 31.75 3.54
CA ALA A 70 8.56 30.85 4.08
C ALA A 70 8.16 29.77 3.07
N THR A 71 7.92 30.15 1.81
CA THR A 71 7.61 29.20 0.75
C THR A 71 8.73 28.19 0.53
N VAL A 72 10.00 28.63 0.50
CA VAL A 72 11.15 27.73 0.36
C VAL A 72 11.21 26.73 1.51
N ILE A 73 11.01 27.17 2.76
CA ILE A 73 10.97 26.28 3.92
C ILE A 73 9.84 25.25 3.77
N LEU A 74 8.63 25.67 3.37
CA LEU A 74 7.49 24.78 3.16
C LEU A 74 7.77 23.74 2.06
N LEU A 75 8.40 24.14 0.96
CA LEU A 75 8.78 23.22 -0.13
C LEU A 75 9.83 22.19 0.31
N ILE A 76 10.80 22.60 1.14
CA ILE A 76 11.80 21.69 1.71
C ILE A 76 11.13 20.67 2.64
N LEU A 77 10.26 21.13 3.55
CA LEU A 77 9.54 20.24 4.47
C LEU A 77 8.65 19.26 3.71
N LEU A 78 7.90 19.74 2.72
CA LEU A 78 7.03 18.90 1.88
C LEU A 78 7.85 17.90 1.06
N SER A 79 9.03 18.29 0.57
CA SER A 79 9.94 17.40 -0.15
C SER A 79 10.48 16.29 0.75
N PHE A 80 10.89 16.64 1.97
CA PHE A 80 11.37 15.67 2.96
C PHE A 80 10.26 14.69 3.35
N GLU A 81 9.06 15.20 3.67
CA GLU A 81 7.89 14.40 3.98
C GLU A 81 7.51 13.48 2.81
N GLY A 82 7.42 14.03 1.59
CA GLY A 82 7.08 13.31 0.37
C GLY A 82 8.06 12.17 0.08
N LEU A 83 9.37 12.42 0.19
CA LEU A 83 10.39 11.37 -0.01
C LEU A 83 10.31 10.28 1.05
N LEU A 84 10.16 10.66 2.33
CA LEU A 84 10.09 9.72 3.43
C LEU A 84 8.88 8.79 3.29
N PHE A 85 7.69 9.34 3.05
CA PHE A 85 6.48 8.54 2.88
C PHE A 85 6.52 7.73 1.58
N LEU A 86 7.05 8.28 0.48
CA LEU A 86 7.18 7.54 -0.78
C LEU A 86 8.05 6.29 -0.59
N ILE A 87 9.25 6.42 -0.03
CA ILE A 87 10.16 5.29 0.15
C ILE A 87 9.54 4.26 1.09
N PHE A 88 9.04 4.72 2.24
CA PHE A 88 8.44 3.83 3.24
C PHE A 88 7.25 3.04 2.66
N THR A 89 6.31 3.72 2.02
CA THR A 89 5.10 3.08 1.50
C THR A 89 5.33 2.29 0.22
N ALA A 90 6.29 2.67 -0.63
CA ALA A 90 6.69 1.87 -1.79
C ALA A 90 7.31 0.54 -1.37
N VAL A 91 8.18 0.53 -0.35
CA VAL A 91 8.74 -0.71 0.21
C VAL A 91 7.63 -1.57 0.80
N MET A 92 6.74 -1.00 1.63
CA MET A 92 5.62 -1.76 2.20
C MET A 92 4.67 -2.30 1.14
N PHE A 93 4.37 -1.53 0.09
CA PHE A 93 3.57 -1.99 -1.03
C PHE A 93 4.24 -3.19 -1.72
N GLY A 94 5.53 -3.08 -2.01
CA GLY A 94 6.31 -4.16 -2.63
C GLY A 94 6.33 -5.43 -1.78
N THR A 95 6.52 -5.32 -0.47
CA THR A 95 6.50 -6.49 0.43
C THR A 95 5.13 -7.14 0.49
N GLN A 96 4.05 -6.36 0.56
CA GLN A 96 2.69 -6.92 0.56
C GLN A 96 2.36 -7.63 -0.76
N VAL A 97 2.71 -7.04 -1.91
CA VAL A 97 2.52 -7.68 -3.22
C VAL A 97 3.34 -8.96 -3.33
N HIS A 98 4.58 -8.94 -2.82
CA HIS A 98 5.42 -10.13 -2.74
C HIS A 98 4.77 -11.23 -1.90
N SER A 99 4.31 -10.93 -0.68
CA SER A 99 3.61 -11.86 0.22
C SER A 99 2.37 -12.47 -0.42
N ILE A 100 1.60 -11.69 -1.18
CA ILE A 100 0.46 -12.22 -1.96
C ILE A 100 0.97 -13.17 -3.04
N CYS A 101 1.98 -12.76 -3.81
CA CYS A 101 2.51 -13.59 -4.89
C CYS A 101 3.11 -14.92 -4.40
N THR A 102 3.70 -14.95 -3.20
CA THR A 102 4.27 -16.17 -2.60
C THR A 102 3.27 -16.97 -1.77
N ASP A 103 2.09 -16.41 -1.47
CA ASP A 103 1.11 -16.92 -0.50
C ASP A 103 1.77 -17.24 0.84
N GLU A 104 2.54 -16.28 1.34
CA GLU A 104 3.31 -16.35 2.59
C GLU A 104 3.19 -15.03 3.36
N THR A 105 2.72 -15.11 4.60
CA THR A 105 2.65 -13.97 5.53
C THR A 105 4.02 -13.67 6.12
N GLY A 106 4.21 -12.44 6.62
CA GLY A 106 5.45 -12.05 7.31
C GLY A 106 5.80 -12.94 8.51
N ILE A 107 4.79 -13.47 9.23
CA ILE A 107 5.01 -14.40 10.34
C ILE A 107 5.52 -15.75 9.86
N GLU A 108 4.91 -16.31 8.80
CA GLU A 108 5.32 -17.59 8.21
C GLU A 108 6.76 -17.51 7.71
N GLN A 109 7.12 -16.39 7.05
CA GLN A 109 8.47 -16.13 6.57
C GLN A 109 9.49 -16.05 7.71
N LEU A 110 9.17 -15.35 8.80
CA LEU A 110 10.06 -15.23 9.96
C LEU A 110 10.22 -16.56 10.72
N LYS A 111 9.15 -17.35 10.80
CA LYS A 111 9.19 -18.67 11.46
C LYS A 111 9.77 -19.77 10.58
N LYS A 112 10.01 -19.50 9.30
CA LYS A 112 10.44 -20.49 8.30
C LYS A 112 9.51 -21.72 8.30
N GLU A 113 8.20 -21.48 8.42
CA GLU A 113 7.23 -22.59 8.39
C GLU A 113 7.21 -23.22 7.00
N GLU A 114 7.34 -24.54 6.93
CA GLU A 114 7.25 -25.25 5.66
C GLU A 114 5.82 -25.15 5.10
N ARG A 115 5.72 -24.81 3.82
CA ARG A 115 4.43 -24.70 3.12
C ARG A 115 3.68 -26.03 3.17
N ARG A 116 2.52 -26.03 3.81
CA ARG A 116 1.63 -27.21 3.91
C ARG A 116 0.62 -27.31 2.76
N TRP A 117 0.57 -26.31 1.89
CA TRP A 117 -0.42 -26.19 0.80
C TRP A 117 0.22 -26.26 -0.58
N ALA A 118 -0.58 -26.68 -1.57
CA ALA A 118 -0.17 -26.76 -2.96
C ALA A 118 0.22 -25.38 -3.51
N LYS A 119 1.29 -25.34 -4.32
CA LYS A 119 1.73 -24.11 -4.98
C LYS A 119 0.67 -23.65 -5.99
N ARG A 120 0.13 -22.46 -5.77
CA ARG A 120 -0.72 -21.74 -6.72
C ARG A 120 0.14 -20.85 -7.62
N SER A 121 -0.40 -20.49 -8.78
CA SER A 121 0.24 -19.48 -9.62
C SER A 121 0.13 -18.10 -8.96
N LYS A 122 1.11 -17.22 -9.16
CA LYS A 122 1.09 -15.84 -8.64
C LYS A 122 -0.20 -15.11 -9.01
N TRP A 123 -0.69 -15.33 -10.23
CA TRP A 123 -1.93 -14.75 -10.73
C TRP A 123 -3.16 -15.25 -9.97
N MET A 124 -3.20 -16.54 -9.60
CA MET A 124 -4.28 -17.08 -8.78
C MET A 124 -4.28 -16.43 -7.39
N ASN A 125 -3.12 -16.21 -6.77
CA ASN A 125 -3.05 -15.56 -5.47
C ASN A 125 -3.54 -14.11 -5.52
N MET A 126 -3.21 -13.38 -6.58
CA MET A 126 -3.74 -12.03 -6.78
C MET A 126 -5.28 -12.05 -6.91
N LYS A 127 -5.86 -13.01 -7.64
CA LYS A 127 -7.32 -13.17 -7.71
C LYS A 127 -7.97 -13.51 -6.37
N VAL A 128 -7.28 -14.27 -5.51
CA VAL A 128 -7.75 -14.57 -4.15
C VAL A 128 -7.89 -13.30 -3.32
N VAL A 129 -6.99 -12.33 -3.48
CA VAL A 129 -7.02 -11.10 -2.70
C VAL A 129 -7.91 -10.02 -3.33
N PHE A 130 -7.86 -9.87 -4.65
CA PHE A 130 -8.52 -8.76 -5.34
C PHE A 130 -9.84 -9.13 -6.05
N GLY A 131 -10.14 -10.43 -6.18
CA GLY A 131 -11.35 -10.96 -6.82
C GLY A 131 -11.15 -11.31 -8.30
N HIS A 132 -12.19 -11.87 -8.91
CA HIS A 132 -12.24 -12.26 -10.32
C HIS A 132 -13.60 -11.89 -10.93
N PRO A 133 -13.67 -11.46 -12.20
CA PRO A 133 -12.56 -11.22 -13.13
C PRO A 133 -11.71 -10.01 -12.77
N PHE A 134 -10.53 -9.91 -13.38
CA PHE A 134 -9.74 -8.68 -13.30
C PHE A 134 -10.57 -7.52 -13.86
N SER A 135 -10.63 -6.43 -13.10
CA SER A 135 -11.38 -5.23 -13.46
C SER A 135 -10.84 -4.02 -12.70
N VAL A 136 -11.29 -2.82 -13.07
CA VAL A 136 -10.96 -1.57 -12.37
C VAL A 136 -11.38 -1.58 -10.88
N ALA A 137 -12.28 -2.48 -10.50
CA ALA A 137 -12.68 -2.71 -9.11
C ALA A 137 -11.51 -3.22 -8.22
N TRP A 138 -10.44 -3.74 -8.81
CA TRP A 138 -9.22 -4.11 -8.09
C TRP A 138 -8.57 -2.90 -7.42
N LEU A 139 -8.66 -1.73 -8.05
CA LEU A 139 -8.11 -0.48 -7.53
C LEU A 139 -9.08 0.18 -6.54
N SER A 140 -10.37 -0.13 -6.58
CA SER A 140 -11.34 0.48 -5.68
C SER A 140 -11.32 -0.15 -4.27
N PRO A 141 -11.14 0.64 -3.20
CA PRO A 141 -11.31 0.17 -1.82
C PRO A 141 -12.77 -0.03 -1.45
N PHE A 142 -13.72 0.46 -2.26
CA PHE A 142 -15.16 0.30 -2.03
C PHE A 142 -15.74 -0.94 -2.71
N ALA A 143 -14.99 -1.53 -3.63
CA ALA A 143 -15.41 -2.77 -4.28
C ALA A 143 -14.99 -3.99 -3.45
N THR A 144 -15.95 -4.82 -3.09
CA THR A 144 -15.70 -6.14 -2.52
C THR A 144 -15.14 -7.08 -3.59
N PRO A 145 -14.07 -7.84 -3.30
CA PRO A 145 -13.61 -8.91 -4.19
C PRO A 145 -14.75 -9.89 -4.50
N ASP A 146 -15.02 -10.14 -5.78
CA ASP A 146 -15.92 -11.21 -6.21
C ASP A 146 -15.11 -12.51 -6.34
N HIS A 147 -15.48 -13.53 -5.58
CA HIS A 147 -14.85 -14.86 -5.65
C HIS A 147 -15.73 -15.88 -6.39
N GLY A 148 -16.91 -15.49 -6.87
CA GLY A 148 -17.88 -16.38 -7.49
C GLY A 148 -18.19 -17.61 -6.63
N LYS A 149 -18.48 -18.76 -7.27
CA LYS A 149 -18.63 -20.06 -6.58
C LYS A 149 -17.28 -20.73 -6.25
N ALA A 150 -16.14 -20.04 -6.50
CA ALA A 150 -14.81 -20.64 -6.41
C ALA A 150 -14.32 -20.87 -4.97
N ASP A 151 -14.99 -20.28 -3.97
CA ASP A 151 -14.71 -20.50 -2.55
C ASP A 151 -14.77 -21.99 -2.17
N VAL A 152 -15.61 -22.79 -2.83
CA VAL A 152 -15.79 -24.21 -2.49
C VAL A 152 -14.58 -25.07 -2.85
N TYR A 153 -13.79 -24.70 -3.88
CA TYR A 153 -12.68 -25.53 -4.37
C TYR A 153 -11.30 -25.07 -3.88
N GLN A 154 -11.19 -23.91 -3.22
CA GLN A 154 -9.90 -23.40 -2.74
C GLN A 154 -9.52 -23.87 -1.33
N TYR A 155 -10.42 -24.54 -0.60
CA TYR A 155 -10.14 -25.13 0.73
C TYR A 155 -10.15 -26.66 0.75
N ILE A 156 -10.39 -27.31 -0.40
CA ILE A 156 -10.35 -28.77 -0.54
C ILE A 156 -9.02 -29.15 -1.21
N VAL A 157 -7.99 -29.31 -0.39
CA VAL A 157 -6.83 -30.18 -0.68
C VAL A 157 -6.56 -30.97 0.59
#